data_AF-A0A258KUJ6-F1
#
_entry.id   AF-A0A258KUJ6-F1
#
_cell.length_a   1.000
_cell.length_b   1.000
_cell.length_c   1.000
_cell.angle_alpha   90.00
_cell.angle_beta   90.00
_cell.angle_gamma   90.00
#
_symmetry.space_group_name_H-M   'P 1'
#
loop_
_entity.id
_entity.type
_entity.pdbx_description
1 polymer ?
#
loop_
_entity_poly.entity_id
_entity_poly.type
_entity_poly.pdbx_seq_one_letter_code
_entity_poly.pdbx_strand_id
1 'polypeptide(L)'
;MKLVLLAGGLGTRISEESQLRPKPMIEIGGRPILWHIMKIYAHHGVTDFIVCLGYKGYMIKEYFANYVLHNSDLTVDVASNRLTYHQTSAEPWTVTLVDTGEATMTGGRLKRVARFLDPTDSFCLTYGDGVANVDITRLIAFHKPASVPSFQRHVRNPLT
;
A
#
# COMPACT_ATOMS: atom_id res chain seq x y z
N MET A 1 13.99 -4.23 -5.79
CA MET A 1 12.75 -4.95 -5.48
C MET A 1 11.64 -4.02 -5.02
N LYS A 2 10.47 -4.10 -5.67
CA LYS A 2 9.28 -3.28 -5.37
C LYS A 2 8.14 -4.13 -4.79
N LEU A 3 7.20 -3.50 -4.11
CA LEU A 3 5.94 -4.12 -3.69
C LEU A 3 4.75 -3.56 -4.49
N VAL A 4 3.94 -4.44 -5.07
CA VAL A 4 2.64 -4.11 -5.66
C VAL A 4 1.53 -4.43 -4.67
N LEU A 5 0.69 -3.44 -4.38
CA LEU A 5 -0.44 -3.52 -3.46
C LEU A 5 -1.77 -3.43 -4.22
N LEU A 6 -2.63 -4.42 -4.06
CA LEU A 6 -3.97 -4.41 -4.66
C LEU A 6 -4.94 -3.70 -3.73
N ALA A 7 -5.34 -2.47 -4.08
CA ALA A 7 -6.19 -1.60 -3.26
C ALA A 7 -7.47 -1.13 -3.97
N GLY A 8 -7.80 -1.70 -5.13
CA GLY A 8 -8.92 -1.23 -5.97
C GLY A 8 -10.21 -2.05 -5.90
N GLY A 9 -10.31 -3.02 -4.98
CA GLY A 9 -11.50 -3.86 -4.84
C GLY A 9 -12.67 -3.11 -4.19
N LEU A 10 -13.90 -3.47 -4.57
CA LEU A 10 -15.14 -2.82 -4.10
C LEU A 10 -15.48 -3.07 -2.62
N GLY A 11 -14.79 -3.99 -1.93
CA GLY A 11 -15.02 -4.23 -0.50
C GLY A 11 -16.40 -4.80 -0.15
N THR A 12 -17.12 -5.40 -1.11
CA THR A 12 -18.55 -5.81 -1.03
C THR A 12 -18.91 -6.80 0.08
N ARG A 13 -17.92 -7.35 0.82
CA ARG A 13 -18.14 -8.27 1.94
C ARG A 13 -18.22 -7.58 3.32
N ILE A 14 -17.89 -6.29 3.42
CA ILE A 14 -18.01 -5.50 4.66
C ILE A 14 -18.79 -4.23 4.29
N SER A 15 -20.12 -4.30 4.32
CA SER A 15 -20.99 -3.26 3.77
C SER A 15 -21.13 -2.01 4.63
N GLU A 16 -20.83 -2.06 5.92
CA GLU A 16 -21.06 -0.92 6.82
C GLU A 16 -19.93 0.12 6.71
N GLU A 17 -18.67 -0.30 6.74
CA GLU A 17 -17.52 0.63 6.73
C GLU A 17 -16.98 0.93 5.31
N SER A 18 -17.12 -0.03 4.37
CA SER A 18 -16.67 0.15 2.98
C SER A 18 -17.47 1.21 2.20
N GLN A 19 -18.68 1.53 2.68
CA GLN A 19 -19.52 2.60 2.13
C GLN A 19 -18.97 3.99 2.42
N LEU A 20 -18.13 4.14 3.45
CA LEU A 20 -17.48 5.41 3.78
C LEU A 20 -16.08 5.46 3.19
N ARG A 21 -15.22 4.46 3.43
CA ARG A 21 -13.81 4.45 2.99
C ARG A 21 -13.42 3.11 2.34
N PRO A 22 -12.45 3.06 1.41
CA PRO A 22 -12.00 1.78 0.86
C PRO A 22 -11.35 0.94 1.97
N LYS A 23 -11.50 -0.39 1.93
CA LYS A 23 -11.01 -1.30 2.98
C LYS A 23 -9.53 -1.08 3.40
N PRO A 24 -8.57 -0.82 2.47
CA PRO A 24 -7.19 -0.52 2.84
C PRO A 24 -7.01 0.73 3.72
N MET A 25 -8.00 1.62 3.75
CA MET A 25 -8.03 2.86 4.53
C MET A 25 -8.77 2.73 5.87
N ILE A 26 -9.25 1.54 6.22
CA ILE A 26 -9.71 1.25 7.59
C ILE A 26 -8.51 1.38 8.53
N GLU A 27 -8.71 2.02 9.67
CA GLU A 27 -7.63 2.35 10.60
C GLU A 27 -7.53 1.32 11.71
N ILE A 28 -6.29 0.96 12.06
CA ILE A 28 -5.95 0.15 13.23
C ILE A 28 -4.93 0.96 14.02
N GLY A 29 -5.24 1.33 15.26
CA GLY A 29 -4.34 2.16 16.08
C GLY A 29 -4.01 3.52 15.45
N GLY A 30 -4.98 4.19 14.82
CA GLY A 30 -4.81 5.53 14.22
C GLY A 30 -4.05 5.56 12.89
N ARG A 31 -3.78 4.39 12.29
CA ARG A 31 -3.10 4.27 10.99
C ARG A 31 -3.86 3.33 10.05
N PRO A 32 -3.96 3.64 8.75
CA PRO A 32 -4.59 2.74 7.77
C PRO A 32 -3.96 1.35 7.73
N ILE A 33 -4.75 0.30 7.44
CA ILE A 33 -4.24 -1.05 7.17
C ILE A 33 -3.15 -1.03 6.10
N LEU A 34 -3.34 -0.24 5.04
CA LEU A 34 -2.36 -0.08 3.97
C LEU A 34 -1.00 0.39 4.51
N TRP A 35 -0.98 1.31 5.47
CA TRP A 35 0.23 1.80 6.12
C TRP A 35 0.93 0.69 6.92
N HIS A 36 0.18 -0.12 7.67
CA HIS A 36 0.72 -1.25 8.43
C HIS A 36 1.39 -2.28 7.52
N ILE A 37 0.75 -2.61 6.39
CA ILE A 37 1.34 -3.51 5.39
C ILE A 37 2.65 -2.92 4.88
N MET A 38 2.66 -1.63 4.50
CA MET A 38 3.88 -0.98 4.03
C MET A 38 4.98 -0.95 5.10
N LYS A 39 4.66 -0.75 6.38
CA LYS A 39 5.63 -0.85 7.48
C LYS A 39 6.25 -2.23 7.62
N ILE A 40 5.46 -3.30 7.47
CA ILE A 40 5.99 -4.68 7.50
C ILE A 40 7.04 -4.85 6.39
N TYR A 41 6.71 -4.46 5.16
CA TYR A 41 7.65 -4.57 4.04
C TYR A 41 8.88 -3.65 4.19
N ALA A 42 8.68 -2.42 4.69
CA ALA A 42 9.76 -1.47 4.93
C ALA A 42 10.73 -1.96 6.02
N HIS A 43 10.23 -2.62 7.06
CA HIS A 43 11.06 -3.26 8.08
C HIS A 43 12.02 -4.31 7.49
N HIS A 44 11.61 -4.96 6.40
CA HIS A 44 12.41 -5.92 5.65
C HIS A 44 13.16 -5.31 4.45
N GLY A 45 13.26 -3.97 4.37
CA GLY A 45 14.04 -3.25 3.36
C GLY A 45 13.32 -3.00 2.03
N VAL A 46 12.01 -3.24 1.93
CA VAL A 46 11.21 -2.93 0.74
C VAL A 46 10.46 -1.61 0.95
N THR A 47 10.97 -0.54 0.35
CA THR A 47 10.47 0.85 0.53
C THR A 47 9.86 1.47 -0.73
N ASP A 48 9.88 0.75 -1.85
CA ASP A 48 9.27 1.16 -3.12
C ASP A 48 7.94 0.45 -3.34
N PHE A 49 6.86 1.22 -3.32
CA PHE A 49 5.48 0.74 -3.35
C PHE A 49 4.75 1.19 -4.61
N ILE A 50 3.97 0.28 -5.20
CA ILE A 50 3.04 0.56 -6.28
C ILE A 50 1.64 0.14 -5.82
N VAL A 51 0.74 1.10 -5.66
CA VAL A 51 -0.64 0.83 -5.22
C VAL A 51 -1.57 0.85 -6.43
N CYS A 52 -2.18 -0.30 -6.71
CA CYS A 52 -3.21 -0.47 -7.72
C CYS A 52 -4.55 0.02 -7.18
N LEU A 53 -4.91 1.25 -7.52
CA LEU A 53 -6.15 1.90 -7.12
C LEU A 53 -7.33 1.47 -8.00
N GLY A 54 -8.53 1.65 -7.47
CA GLY A 54 -9.80 1.41 -8.15
C GLY A 54 -10.88 2.21 -7.42
N TYR A 55 -11.91 1.52 -6.93
CA TYR A 55 -12.99 2.13 -6.17
C TYR A 55 -12.46 3.03 -5.04
N LYS A 56 -12.90 4.30 -5.03
CA LYS A 56 -12.47 5.33 -4.06
C LYS A 56 -10.95 5.53 -3.94
N GLY A 57 -10.21 5.28 -5.03
CA GLY A 57 -8.75 5.48 -5.05
C GLY A 57 -8.29 6.89 -4.69
N TYR A 58 -9.16 7.91 -4.84
CA TYR A 58 -8.85 9.28 -4.45
C TYR A 58 -8.52 9.44 -2.97
N MET A 59 -9.15 8.67 -2.07
CA MET A 59 -8.88 8.75 -0.62
C MET A 59 -7.46 8.31 -0.30
N ILE A 60 -6.95 7.30 -1.02
CA ILE A 60 -5.57 6.85 -0.88
C ILE A 60 -4.61 7.91 -1.44
N LYS A 61 -4.96 8.57 -2.54
CA LYS A 61 -4.18 9.70 -3.09
C LYS A 61 -4.11 10.85 -2.11
N GLU A 62 -5.23 11.23 -1.51
CA GLU A 62 -5.30 12.31 -0.52
C GLU A 62 -4.45 12.00 0.71
N TYR A 63 -4.54 10.78 1.24
CA TYR A 63 -3.75 10.35 2.39
C TYR A 63 -2.24 10.50 2.16
N PHE A 64 -1.74 10.05 1.00
CA PHE A 64 -0.30 10.17 0.69
C PHE A 64 0.10 11.58 0.25
N ALA A 65 -0.77 12.34 -0.41
CA ALA A 65 -0.52 13.74 -0.75
C ALA A 65 -0.38 14.62 0.50
N ASN A 66 -1.15 14.32 1.54
CA ASN A 66 -1.13 15.00 2.83
C ASN A 66 -0.42 14.19 3.92
N TYR A 67 0.50 13.28 3.54
CA TYR A 67 1.11 12.35 4.48
C TYR A 67 1.80 13.07 5.63
N VAL A 68 2.59 14.11 5.33
CA VAL A 68 3.29 14.88 6.37
C VAL A 68 2.29 15.57 7.31
N LEU A 69 1.21 16.13 6.76
CA LEU A 69 0.15 16.77 7.54
C LEU A 69 -0.54 15.80 8.51
N HIS A 70 -0.81 14.57 8.08
CA HIS A 70 -1.41 13.55 8.93
C HIS A 70 -0.48 12.99 10.02
N ASN A 71 0.82 13.23 9.89
CA ASN A 71 1.85 12.56 10.69
C ASN A 71 2.72 13.51 11.51
N SER A 72 2.50 14.81 11.39
CA SER A 72 3.33 15.85 12.00
C SER A 72 2.44 16.86 12.71
N ASP A 73 2.92 17.39 13.84
CA ASP A 73 2.32 18.58 14.43
C ASP A 73 2.59 19.77 13.51
N LEU A 74 1.72 20.78 13.53
CA LEU A 74 1.83 21.93 12.64
C LEU A 74 1.56 23.26 13.34
N THR A 75 2.31 24.30 12.93
CA THR A 75 2.00 25.69 13.26
C THR A 75 1.58 26.43 11.99
N VAL A 76 0.42 27.09 12.05
CA VAL A 76 -0.07 27.98 11.00
C VAL A 76 0.07 29.42 11.46
N ASP A 77 0.93 30.17 10.80
CA ASP A 77 0.99 31.63 10.91
C ASP A 77 0.06 32.23 9.86
N VAL A 78 -1.16 32.56 10.29
CA VAL A 78 -2.24 33.03 9.40
C VAL A 78 -1.93 34.42 8.83
N ALA A 79 -1.21 35.26 9.57
CA ALA A 79 -0.88 36.62 9.12
C ALA A 79 0.12 36.60 7.95
N SER A 80 1.09 35.68 7.98
CA SER A 80 2.07 35.52 6.90
C SER A 80 1.75 34.37 5.92
N ASN A 81 0.63 33.66 6.13
CA ASN A 81 0.23 32.47 5.38
C ASN A 81 1.34 31.39 5.31
N ARG A 82 2.04 31.18 6.45
CA ARG A 82 3.17 30.25 6.55
C ARG A 82 2.80 29.02 7.37
N LEU A 83 3.13 27.85 6.83
CA LEU A 83 2.95 26.54 7.46
C LEU A 83 4.30 25.98 7.88
N THR A 84 4.43 25.53 9.12
CA THR A 84 5.63 24.87 9.65
C THR A 84 5.25 23.51 10.23
N TYR A 85 5.92 22.45 9.76
CA TYR A 85 5.74 21.08 10.27
C TYR A 85 6.76 20.79 11.37
N HIS A 86 6.29 20.17 12.44
CA HIS A 86 7.09 19.75 13.59
C HIS A 86 7.14 18.22 13.65
N GLN A 87 8.31 17.66 13.95
CA GLN A 87 8.57 16.21 13.98
C GLN A 87 8.30 15.48 12.65
N THR A 88 9.10 15.79 11.63
CA THR A 88 9.07 15.09 10.34
C THR A 88 9.87 13.78 10.38
N SER A 89 9.40 12.76 11.10
CA SER A 89 9.86 11.38 10.82
C SER A 89 9.12 10.86 9.58
N ALA A 90 9.43 11.44 8.41
CA ALA A 90 8.90 10.92 7.15
C ALA A 90 9.52 9.54 6.90
N GLU A 91 8.68 8.54 6.64
CA GLU A 91 9.16 7.22 6.23
C GLU A 91 9.90 7.35 4.89
N PRO A 92 11.03 6.63 4.68
CA PRO A 92 11.83 6.72 3.46
C PRO A 92 11.17 5.95 2.30
N TRP A 93 9.92 6.23 2.02
CA TRP A 93 9.07 5.48 1.10
C TRP A 93 8.88 6.21 -0.23
N THR A 94 8.96 5.46 -1.32
CA THR A 94 8.48 5.92 -2.63
C THR A 94 7.16 5.24 -2.93
N VAL A 95 6.07 6.01 -3.05
CA VAL A 95 4.72 5.47 -3.28
C VAL A 95 4.19 5.91 -4.64
N THR A 96 4.05 4.96 -5.57
CA THR A 96 3.41 5.17 -6.87
C THR A 96 1.94 4.77 -6.80
N LEU A 97 1.05 5.72 -7.05
CA LEU A 97 -0.40 5.53 -6.98
C LEU A 97 -0.99 5.46 -8.38
N VAL A 98 -1.49 4.29 -8.80
CA VAL A 98 -1.94 4.07 -10.17
C VAL A 98 -3.43 3.74 -10.19
N ASP A 99 -4.22 4.53 -10.91
CA ASP A 99 -5.58 4.14 -11.24
C ASP A 99 -5.56 2.96 -12.22
N THR A 100 -6.03 1.81 -11.75
CA THR A 100 -6.09 0.57 -12.54
C THR A 100 -7.51 0.24 -13.01
N GLY A 101 -8.49 1.11 -12.75
CA GLY A 101 -9.90 0.97 -13.11
C GLY A 101 -10.70 0.21 -12.05
N GLU A 102 -11.97 0.58 -11.86
CA GLU A 102 -12.83 0.01 -10.81
C GLU A 102 -13.19 -1.46 -11.10
N ALA A 103 -13.61 -1.76 -12.33
CA ALA A 103 -14.02 -3.09 -12.77
C ALA A 103 -12.85 -4.03 -13.10
N THR A 104 -11.60 -3.58 -12.96
CA THR A 104 -10.44 -4.39 -13.34
C THR A 104 -10.16 -5.48 -12.32
N MET A 105 -10.07 -6.73 -12.79
CA MET A 105 -9.66 -7.88 -11.97
C MET A 105 -8.15 -7.89 -11.70
N THR A 106 -7.71 -8.63 -10.69
CA THR A 106 -6.32 -8.66 -10.19
C THR A 106 -5.25 -8.70 -11.28
N GLY A 107 -5.32 -9.67 -12.22
CA GLY A 107 -4.32 -9.79 -13.30
C GLY A 107 -4.30 -8.59 -14.24
N GLY A 108 -5.47 -8.01 -14.53
CA GLY A 108 -5.58 -6.79 -15.34
C GLY A 108 -5.02 -5.55 -14.64
N ARG A 109 -5.06 -5.50 -13.30
CA ARG A 109 -4.41 -4.43 -12.52
C ARG A 109 -2.91 -4.56 -12.59
N LEU A 110 -2.39 -5.78 -12.39
CA LEU A 110 -0.96 -6.07 -12.51
C LEU A 110 -0.41 -5.70 -13.89
N LYS A 111 -1.12 -6.09 -14.96
CA LYS A 111 -0.73 -5.74 -16.35
C LYS A 111 -0.61 -4.22 -16.55
N ARG A 112 -1.49 -3.42 -15.95
CA ARG A 112 -1.49 -1.95 -16.08
C ARG A 112 -0.32 -1.29 -15.34
N VAL A 113 0.17 -1.90 -14.27
CA VAL A 113 1.31 -1.39 -13.50
C VAL A 113 2.66 -1.97 -13.95
N ALA A 114 2.66 -2.91 -14.91
CA ALA A 114 3.87 -3.54 -15.42
C ALA A 114 4.94 -2.53 -15.91
N ARG A 115 4.52 -1.38 -16.44
CA ARG A 115 5.44 -0.29 -16.87
C ARG A 115 6.26 0.34 -15.73
N PHE A 116 5.88 0.12 -14.48
CA PHE A 116 6.60 0.59 -13.30
C PHE A 116 7.51 -0.49 -12.70
N LEU A 117 7.48 -1.70 -13.24
CA LEU A 117 8.27 -2.84 -12.81
C LEU A 117 9.44 -3.04 -13.78
N ASP A 118 10.58 -3.47 -13.24
CA ASP A 118 11.69 -3.91 -14.06
C ASP A 118 11.39 -5.34 -14.56
N PRO A 119 11.41 -5.61 -15.87
CA PRO A 119 11.15 -6.95 -16.40
C PRO A 119 12.21 -7.99 -16.01
N THR A 120 13.37 -7.55 -15.51
CA THR A 120 14.49 -8.40 -15.11
C THR A 120 14.59 -8.63 -13.60
N ASP A 121 13.88 -7.84 -12.78
CA ASP A 121 13.87 -7.98 -11.31
C ASP A 121 12.57 -8.65 -10.82
N SER A 122 12.66 -9.32 -9.68
CA SER A 122 11.48 -9.82 -8.97
C SER A 122 10.79 -8.70 -8.19
N PHE A 123 9.48 -8.84 -7.98
CA PHE A 123 8.69 -7.94 -7.17
C PHE A 123 7.76 -8.71 -6.24
N CYS A 124 7.36 -8.09 -5.14
CA CYS A 124 6.36 -8.64 -4.24
C CYS A 124 4.95 -8.21 -4.68
N LEU A 125 3.95 -9.06 -4.48
CA LEU A 125 2.55 -8.74 -4.71
C LEU A 125 1.72 -9.18 -3.52
N THR A 126 0.86 -8.30 -3.00
CA THR A 126 -0.08 -8.65 -1.94
C THR A 126 -1.37 -7.83 -2.02
N TYR A 127 -2.36 -8.22 -1.21
CA TYR A 127 -3.60 -7.47 -1.05
C TYR A 127 -3.45 -6.36 -0.02
N GLY A 128 -4.13 -5.24 -0.23
CA GLY A 128 -4.11 -4.08 0.66
C GLY A 128 -4.95 -4.24 1.94
N ASP A 129 -5.40 -5.44 2.28
CA ASP A 129 -6.32 -5.69 3.40
C ASP A 129 -5.88 -6.82 4.36
N GLY A 130 -4.71 -7.43 4.14
CA GLY A 130 -4.18 -8.50 4.97
C GLY A 130 -2.92 -8.07 5.72
N VAL A 131 -2.97 -8.13 7.06
CA VAL A 131 -1.80 -7.92 7.94
C VAL A 131 -1.37 -9.26 8.56
N ALA A 132 -0.07 -9.47 8.71
CA ALA A 132 0.48 -10.67 9.34
C ALA A 132 1.93 -10.44 9.78
N ASN A 133 2.42 -11.26 10.71
CA ASN A 133 3.81 -11.27 11.18
C ASN A 133 4.74 -12.08 10.26
N VAL A 134 4.60 -11.91 8.94
CA VAL A 134 5.35 -12.68 7.95
C VAL A 134 6.78 -12.15 7.84
N ASP A 135 7.77 -13.04 7.91
CA ASP A 135 9.16 -12.72 7.60
C ASP A 135 9.35 -12.57 6.08
N ILE A 136 9.31 -11.31 5.61
CA ILE A 136 9.41 -10.99 4.19
C ILE A 136 10.83 -11.26 3.66
N THR A 137 11.86 -11.06 4.48
CA THR A 137 13.26 -11.33 4.07
C THR A 137 13.44 -12.81 3.77
N ARG A 138 12.97 -13.70 4.65
CA ARG A 138 13.01 -15.15 4.43
C ARG A 138 12.17 -15.56 3.22
N LEU A 139 11.00 -14.93 3.04
CA LEU A 139 10.14 -15.18 1.90
C LEU A 139 10.82 -14.82 0.58
N ILE A 140 11.45 -13.65 0.49
CA ILE A 140 12.21 -13.23 -0.68
C ILE A 140 13.39 -14.18 -0.94
N ALA A 141 14.16 -14.51 0.11
CA ALA A 141 15.30 -15.42 0.01
C ALA A 141 14.89 -16.80 -0.50
N PHE A 142 13.72 -17.30 -0.11
CA PHE A 142 13.19 -18.58 -0.60
C PHE A 142 12.87 -18.56 -2.11
N HIS A 143 12.47 -17.42 -2.67
CA HIS A 143 12.11 -17.31 -4.10
C HIS A 143 13.29 -16.94 -5.01
N LYS A 144 14.34 -16.29 -4.48
CA LYS A 144 15.55 -15.94 -5.25
C LYS A 144 16.29 -17.10 -5.94
N PRO A 145 16.41 -18.32 -5.38
CA PRO A 145 17.13 -19.41 -6.04
C PRO A 145 16.34 -20.09 -7.17
N ALA A 146 15.05 -19.80 -7.34
CA ALA A 146 14.24 -20.37 -8.42
C ALA A 146 14.07 -19.35 -9.54
N SER A 147 14.73 -19.60 -10.68
CA SER A 147 14.54 -18.91 -11.96
C SER A 147 13.15 -19.16 -12.60
N VAL A 148 12.11 -19.22 -11.78
CA VAL A 148 10.71 -19.43 -12.17
C VAL A 148 9.90 -18.20 -11.74
N PRO A 149 9.17 -17.53 -12.66
CA PRO A 149 8.29 -16.41 -12.32
C PRO A 149 7.21 -16.90 -11.34
N SER A 150 7.36 -16.58 -10.05
CA SER A 150 6.45 -17.04 -9.00
C SER A 150 5.55 -15.89 -8.54
N PHE A 151 4.27 -16.02 -8.87
CA PHE A 151 3.20 -15.11 -8.46
C PHE A 151 2.73 -15.47 -7.06
N GLN A 152 2.93 -14.58 -6.07
CA GLN A 152 2.39 -14.80 -4.72
C GLN A 152 1.00 -14.19 -4.54
N ARG A 153 0.08 -15.03 -4.04
CA ARG A 153 -1.24 -14.66 -3.53
C ARG A 153 -1.29 -15.08 -2.06
N HIS A 154 -1.23 -14.13 -1.12
CA HIS A 154 -1.44 -14.44 0.29
C HIS A 154 -2.93 -14.30 0.64
N VAL A 155 -3.60 -15.42 0.89
CA VAL A 155 -4.87 -15.48 1.64
C VAL A 155 -4.60 -16.41 2.82
N ARG A 156 -4.40 -15.85 4.02
CA ARG A 156 -4.54 -16.62 5.25
C ARG A 156 -5.97 -16.44 5.73
N ASN A 157 -6.74 -17.52 5.73
CA ASN A 157 -7.98 -17.62 6.50
C ASN A 157 -7.60 -18.12 7.91
N PRO A 158 -7.80 -17.34 8.99
CA PRO A 158 -7.53 -17.83 10.33
C PRO A 158 -8.80 -18.45 10.89
N LEU A 159 -9.02 -19.75 10.62
CA LEU A 159 -9.90 -20.60 11.42
C LEU A 159 -9.31 -22.00 11.49
N THR A 160 -8.32 -22.14 12.37
CA THR A 160 -8.06 -23.32 13.21
C THR A 160 -7.68 -22.81 14.58
#